data_AF-A0A957FGB3-F1
#
_entry.id   AF-A0A957FGB3-F1
#
_cell.length_a   1.000
_cell.length_b   1.000
_cell.length_c   1.000
_cell.angle_alpha   90.00
_cell.angle_beta   90.00
_cell.angle_gamma   90.00
#
_symmetry.space_group_name_H-M   'P 1'
#
loop_
_entity.id
_entity.type
_entity.pdbx_description
1 polymer ?
#
loop_
_entity_poly.entity_id
_entity_poly.type
_entity_poly.pdbx_seq_one_letter_code
_entity_poly.pdbx_strand_id
1 'polypeptide(L)'
;EVTHDWLPYKDTHMTALSCESCHVPQMYSSSRQFMDWTIIQTDGTPRSVCRGVAQEGDTFSTAYITGFEPVLLPLDNGDGTTSLAPHNLITTWFWVYGDPERPVPLRDLRAVWLDGDQYYADIMQLFDANGDGALDEMEMVIDSDAKEALIAAHLEARGLENPRIQGEVQPYSIHHDVATGDWATKECNACHGDESRVTAALQLSSYTPGGVLPTFVGGSVAAGGGELVENEDGTLFFQPLTSEQSLYVLGHDNVTWVDWLGALLFVGTLAGVVVHGGLRYWAMRRNPPHEPRLRRVYMYGVYERLWHLLQTAAIMLLIFTGLVIHKPSLFGVFSFRGVVLVHNVLAAILVINAALSLFYHLVSGEIQQFLPRPRGFFDQAIEQTLFYIRGIFKGDEHPFEKTKDRKLNPLQQMTYFGILNVLLPLQVVTGILMWGVQRWPDVAARLG
;
A
#
# COMPACT_ATOMS: atom_id res chain seq x y z
N GLU A 1 23.95 -3.91 21.16
CA GLU A 1 22.99 -3.78 20.04
C GLU A 1 23.74 -3.31 18.79
N VAL A 2 24.10 -4.23 17.89
CA VAL A 2 24.80 -3.91 16.60
C VAL A 2 24.11 -4.67 15.45
N THR A 3 22.83 -5.01 15.62
CA THR A 3 22.07 -5.81 14.65
C THR A 3 20.95 -4.95 14.06
N HIS A 4 20.76 -5.09 12.76
CA HIS A 4 19.75 -4.37 11.96
C HIS A 4 20.02 -2.86 11.77
N ASP A 5 21.28 -2.42 11.74
CA ASP A 5 21.67 -1.04 11.41
C ASP A 5 21.23 -0.62 9.99
N TRP A 6 20.82 -1.59 9.17
CA TRP A 6 20.26 -1.37 7.84
C TRP A 6 18.84 -0.78 7.89
N LEU A 7 18.07 -0.98 8.97
CA LEU A 7 16.66 -0.66 9.09
C LEU A 7 16.45 0.74 9.70
N PRO A 8 15.88 1.72 8.98
CA PRO A 8 15.50 3.00 9.56
C PRO A 8 14.34 2.81 10.53
N TYR A 9 14.25 3.64 11.58
CA TYR A 9 13.14 3.59 12.55
C TYR A 9 12.89 2.18 13.09
N LYS A 10 13.95 1.55 13.60
CA LYS A 10 13.94 0.16 14.06
C LYS A 10 12.82 -0.13 15.05
N ASP A 11 12.57 0.77 16.00
CA ASP A 11 11.56 0.57 17.04
C ASP A 11 10.15 0.41 16.43
N THR A 12 9.75 1.29 15.51
CA THR A 12 8.46 1.18 14.80
C THR A 12 8.33 -0.14 14.03
N HIS A 13 9.38 -0.58 13.35
CA HIS A 13 9.35 -1.87 12.66
C HIS A 13 9.24 -3.04 13.63
N MET A 14 9.96 -3.01 14.74
CA MET A 14 9.93 -4.09 15.75
C MET A 14 8.62 -4.11 16.54
N THR A 15 7.88 -3.00 16.60
CA THR A 15 6.51 -2.95 17.12
C THR A 15 5.51 -3.51 16.13
N ALA A 16 5.66 -3.19 14.83
CA ALA A 16 4.68 -3.56 13.81
C ALA A 16 4.89 -4.96 13.23
N LEU A 17 6.13 -5.46 13.20
CA LEU A 17 6.51 -6.71 12.55
C LEU A 17 7.11 -7.68 13.56
N SER A 18 6.70 -8.94 13.48
CA SER A 18 7.44 -10.04 14.09
C SER A 18 8.79 -10.21 13.39
N CYS A 19 9.78 -10.80 14.08
CA CYS A 19 11.08 -11.10 13.48
C CYS A 19 10.93 -11.95 12.22
N GLU A 20 10.01 -12.91 12.24
CA GLU A 20 9.73 -13.83 11.15
C GLU A 20 9.21 -13.12 9.90
N SER A 21 8.55 -11.96 9.99
CA SER A 21 8.10 -11.21 8.82
C SER A 21 9.25 -10.79 7.89
N CYS A 22 10.41 -10.47 8.48
CA CYS A 22 11.63 -10.13 7.74
C CYS A 22 12.51 -11.36 7.47
N HIS A 23 12.51 -12.33 8.38
CA HIS A 23 13.40 -13.49 8.34
C HIS A 23 12.79 -14.72 7.68
N VAL A 24 11.51 -14.67 7.30
CA VAL A 24 10.83 -15.66 6.46
C VAL A 24 10.28 -14.93 5.23
N PRO A 25 11.15 -14.35 4.37
CA PRO A 25 10.68 -13.69 3.16
C PRO A 25 10.05 -14.68 2.17
N GLN A 26 10.57 -15.90 2.17
CA GLN A 26 10.10 -17.04 1.40
C GLN A 26 10.26 -18.29 2.26
N MET A 27 9.26 -19.16 2.24
CA MET A 27 9.31 -20.47 2.85
C MET A 27 9.96 -21.45 1.88
N TYR A 28 11.14 -21.97 2.21
CA TYR A 28 11.82 -23.02 1.43
C TYR A 28 11.33 -24.41 1.80
N SER A 29 10.01 -24.55 1.94
CA SER A 29 9.32 -25.78 2.29
C SER A 29 7.96 -25.82 1.62
N SER A 30 7.36 -27.00 1.55
CA SER A 30 5.98 -27.18 1.12
C SER A 30 5.03 -27.10 2.31
N SER A 31 3.84 -26.60 2.10
CA SER A 31 2.77 -26.64 3.11
C SER A 31 1.46 -27.08 2.49
N ARG A 32 0.54 -27.56 3.32
CA ARG A 32 -0.83 -27.81 2.91
C ARG A 32 -1.48 -26.50 2.44
N GLN A 33 -2.10 -26.52 1.27
CA GLN A 33 -2.83 -25.38 0.71
C GLN A 33 -4.32 -25.54 0.99
N PHE A 34 -4.91 -26.66 0.54
CA PHE A 34 -6.28 -26.99 0.89
C PHE A 34 -6.53 -28.49 1.04
N MET A 35 -7.67 -28.81 1.66
CA MET A 35 -8.23 -30.15 1.81
C MET A 35 -9.70 -30.14 1.45
N ASP A 36 -10.09 -30.98 0.51
CA ASP A 36 -11.47 -31.12 0.07
C ASP A 36 -12.02 -32.49 0.51
N TRP A 37 -12.73 -32.47 1.65
CA TRP A 37 -13.50 -33.60 2.16
C TRP A 37 -14.92 -33.65 1.60
N THR A 38 -15.27 -32.82 0.61
CA THR A 38 -16.53 -33.00 -0.09
C THR A 38 -16.51 -34.23 -0.99
N ILE A 39 -15.29 -34.62 -1.40
CA ILE A 39 -14.98 -35.80 -2.20
C ILE A 39 -14.12 -36.82 -1.42
N ILE A 40 -14.17 -38.08 -1.83
CA ILE A 40 -13.38 -39.17 -1.23
C ILE A 40 -12.65 -39.97 -2.31
N GLN A 41 -11.35 -40.13 -2.13
CA GLN A 41 -10.53 -41.03 -2.95
C GLN A 41 -10.79 -42.50 -2.58
N THR A 42 -10.44 -43.44 -3.46
CA THR A 42 -10.63 -44.88 -3.22
C THR A 42 -9.87 -45.39 -1.98
N ASP A 43 -8.77 -44.73 -1.60
CA ASP A 43 -8.03 -45.02 -0.36
C ASP A 43 -8.71 -44.46 0.92
N GLY A 44 -9.78 -43.68 0.77
CA GLY A 44 -10.54 -43.06 1.85
C GLY A 44 -10.00 -41.69 2.31
N THR A 45 -9.05 -41.11 1.59
CA THR A 45 -8.49 -39.79 1.86
C THR A 45 -9.23 -38.69 1.09
N PRO A 46 -9.19 -37.42 1.55
CA PRO A 46 -9.75 -36.30 0.79
C PRO A 46 -8.83 -35.97 -0.38
N ARG A 47 -9.32 -35.16 -1.31
CA ARG A 47 -8.37 -34.47 -2.20
C ARG A 47 -7.61 -33.43 -1.40
N SER A 48 -6.31 -33.36 -1.64
CA SER A 48 -5.48 -32.41 -0.93
C SER A 48 -4.34 -31.92 -1.79
N VAL A 49 -4.18 -30.59 -1.82
CA VAL A 49 -3.14 -29.92 -2.58
C VAL A 49 -2.18 -29.23 -1.62
N CYS A 50 -0.90 -29.30 -1.96
CA CYS A 50 0.18 -28.60 -1.28
C CYS A 50 0.63 -27.39 -2.11
N ARG A 51 1.01 -26.32 -1.42
CA ARG A 51 1.75 -25.19 -2.01
C ARG A 51 3.24 -25.39 -1.79
N GLY A 52 4.06 -24.73 -2.61
CA GLY A 52 5.52 -24.79 -2.53
C GLY A 52 6.12 -26.09 -3.06
N VAL A 53 5.42 -26.73 -4.01
CA VAL A 53 5.86 -27.92 -4.77
C VAL A 53 5.83 -27.61 -6.27
N ALA A 54 6.60 -28.34 -7.07
CA ALA A 54 6.72 -28.07 -8.52
C ALA A 54 5.52 -28.54 -9.34
N GLN A 55 4.86 -29.62 -8.93
CA GLN A 55 3.70 -30.18 -9.64
C GLN A 55 2.53 -30.34 -8.68
N GLU A 56 1.33 -30.03 -9.15
CA GLU A 56 0.08 -30.34 -8.46
C GLU A 56 -0.07 -31.87 -8.37
N GLY A 57 -0.56 -32.37 -7.22
CA GLY A 57 -0.60 -33.81 -6.92
C GLY A 57 0.66 -34.38 -6.23
N ASP A 58 1.78 -33.64 -6.21
CA ASP A 58 2.96 -34.05 -5.47
C ASP A 58 2.68 -34.12 -3.95
N THR A 59 3.05 -35.23 -3.32
CA THR A 59 2.94 -35.39 -1.86
C THR A 59 4.21 -34.87 -1.17
N PHE A 60 4.13 -34.58 0.14
CA PHE A 60 5.28 -34.14 0.95
C PHE A 60 6.54 -35.02 0.81
N SER A 61 6.39 -36.30 0.47
CA SER A 61 7.50 -37.27 0.35
C SER A 61 8.07 -37.39 -1.07
N THR A 62 7.41 -36.83 -2.08
CA THR A 62 7.76 -37.03 -3.51
C THR A 62 7.99 -35.73 -4.26
N ALA A 63 7.55 -34.60 -3.70
CA ALA A 63 7.60 -33.29 -4.32
C ALA A 63 9.01 -32.70 -4.50
N TYR A 64 9.24 -32.05 -5.64
CA TYR A 64 10.30 -31.06 -5.74
C TYR A 64 9.85 -29.77 -5.06
N ILE A 65 10.52 -29.39 -3.97
CA ILE A 65 10.16 -28.21 -3.18
C ILE A 65 10.59 -26.94 -3.92
N THR A 66 9.62 -26.11 -4.26
CA THR A 66 9.82 -24.76 -4.85
C THR A 66 9.70 -23.66 -3.81
N GLY A 67 9.01 -23.94 -2.70
CA GLY A 67 8.72 -22.97 -1.67
C GLY A 67 7.59 -22.00 -2.03
N PHE A 68 7.17 -21.18 -1.07
CA PHE A 68 6.09 -20.21 -1.27
C PHE A 68 6.32 -18.96 -0.43
N GLU A 69 5.70 -17.85 -0.82
CA GLU A 69 5.68 -16.64 0.01
C GLU A 69 4.49 -16.71 0.98
N PRO A 70 4.73 -16.63 2.31
CA PRO A 70 3.65 -16.64 3.28
C PRO A 70 2.92 -15.29 3.29
N VAL A 71 1.65 -15.31 3.68
CA VAL A 71 0.87 -14.10 3.90
C VAL A 71 1.23 -13.48 5.25
N LEU A 72 1.28 -12.15 5.34
CA LEU A 72 1.48 -11.45 6.60
C LEU A 72 0.12 -11.14 7.23
N LEU A 73 -0.11 -11.65 8.44
CA LEU A 73 -1.35 -11.44 9.19
C LEU A 73 -1.07 -10.96 10.62
N PRO A 74 -2.00 -10.20 11.22
CA PRO A 74 -1.94 -9.81 12.62
C PRO A 74 -1.87 -11.03 13.56
N LEU A 75 -0.86 -11.05 14.43
CA LEU A 75 -0.64 -12.04 15.48
C LEU A 75 -0.72 -11.34 16.84
N ASP A 76 -1.60 -11.84 17.72
CA ASP A 76 -1.63 -11.42 19.12
C ASP A 76 -0.40 -11.99 19.86
N ASN A 77 0.43 -11.11 20.40
CA ASN A 77 1.65 -11.49 21.12
C ASN A 77 1.37 -11.95 22.56
N GLY A 78 0.12 -11.89 23.03
CA GLY A 78 -0.32 -12.31 24.37
C GLY A 78 -0.10 -11.26 25.45
N ASP A 79 0.52 -10.13 25.13
CA ASP A 79 0.70 -8.96 26.00
C ASP A 79 -0.25 -7.80 25.65
N GLY A 80 -1.23 -8.07 24.76
CA GLY A 80 -2.17 -7.08 24.23
C GLY A 80 -1.62 -6.27 23.07
N THR A 81 -0.39 -6.55 22.61
CA THR A 81 0.16 -6.00 21.36
C THR A 81 -0.09 -6.96 20.21
N THR A 82 -0.14 -6.41 19.00
CA THR A 82 -0.32 -7.17 17.77
C THR A 82 0.83 -6.84 16.82
N SER A 83 1.40 -7.87 16.20
CA SER A 83 2.45 -7.71 15.19
C SER A 83 2.09 -8.49 13.93
N LEU A 84 2.55 -8.05 12.77
CA LEU A 84 2.42 -8.86 11.55
C LEU A 84 3.40 -10.02 11.60
N ALA A 85 2.90 -11.22 11.37
CA ALA A 85 3.68 -12.44 11.30
C ALA A 85 3.32 -13.24 10.02
N PRO A 86 4.27 -14.02 9.47
CA PRO A 86 4.00 -14.91 8.35
C PRO A 86 3.07 -16.05 8.76
N HIS A 87 2.06 -16.29 7.94
CA HIS A 87 1.10 -17.37 8.11
C HIS A 87 0.98 -18.20 6.83
N ASN A 88 0.70 -19.48 7.01
CA ASN A 88 0.12 -20.31 5.97
C ASN A 88 -1.39 -20.43 6.22
N LEU A 89 -2.19 -20.20 5.18
CA LEU A 89 -3.63 -20.42 5.24
C LEU A 89 -3.95 -21.79 4.65
N ILE A 90 -4.60 -22.63 5.44
CA ILE A 90 -5.13 -23.94 5.03
C ILE A 90 -6.64 -23.82 4.90
N THR A 91 -7.15 -24.10 3.71
CA THR A 91 -8.60 -24.09 3.46
C THR A 91 -9.14 -25.51 3.47
N THR A 92 -10.24 -25.74 4.18
CA THR A 92 -10.86 -27.06 4.27
C THR A 92 -12.33 -26.98 3.93
N TRP A 93 -12.78 -27.76 2.94
CA TRP A 93 -14.20 -27.96 2.68
C TRP A 93 -14.64 -29.34 3.17
N PHE A 94 -15.83 -29.41 3.74
CA PHE A 94 -16.39 -30.63 4.30
C PHE A 94 -17.93 -30.57 4.33
N TRP A 95 -18.56 -31.74 4.44
CA TRP A 95 -20.00 -31.85 4.61
C TRP A 95 -20.40 -31.66 6.07
N VAL A 96 -21.44 -30.87 6.30
CA VAL A 96 -22.15 -30.76 7.58
C VAL A 96 -23.60 -31.19 7.45
N TYR A 97 -24.19 -31.67 8.54
CA TYR A 97 -25.59 -32.09 8.60
C TYR A 97 -26.25 -31.64 9.92
N GLY A 98 -27.58 -31.56 9.90
CA GLY A 98 -28.42 -31.26 11.06
C GLY A 98 -28.45 -29.79 11.48
N ASP A 99 -29.20 -29.55 12.56
CA ASP A 99 -29.28 -28.29 13.31
C ASP A 99 -29.33 -28.63 14.83
N PRO A 100 -28.27 -28.38 15.62
CA PRO A 100 -27.05 -27.66 15.25
C PRO A 100 -26.15 -28.45 14.30
N GLU A 101 -25.40 -27.71 13.48
CA GLU A 101 -24.53 -28.23 12.42
C GLU A 101 -23.43 -29.15 12.99
N ARG A 102 -23.21 -30.29 12.34
CA ARG A 102 -22.16 -31.25 12.71
C ARG A 102 -21.42 -31.76 11.48
N PRO A 103 -20.09 -31.91 11.53
CA PRO A 103 -19.35 -32.55 10.45
C PRO A 103 -19.83 -33.99 10.21
N VAL A 104 -19.99 -34.36 8.94
CA VAL A 104 -20.31 -35.74 8.54
C VAL A 104 -19.16 -36.67 8.94
N PRO A 105 -19.41 -37.78 9.66
CA PRO A 105 -18.36 -38.72 10.02
C PRO A 105 -17.71 -39.37 8.79
N LEU A 106 -16.39 -39.53 8.80
CA LEU A 106 -15.64 -40.13 7.67
C LEU A 106 -16.18 -41.50 7.25
N ARG A 107 -16.68 -42.32 8.18
CA ARG A 107 -17.30 -43.62 7.86
C ARG A 107 -18.52 -43.45 6.94
N ASP A 108 -19.35 -42.45 7.22
CA ASP A 108 -20.57 -42.22 6.45
C ASP A 108 -20.25 -41.55 5.13
N LEU A 109 -19.27 -40.63 5.11
CA LEU A 109 -18.74 -40.03 3.89
C LEU A 109 -18.10 -41.08 2.93
N ARG A 110 -17.30 -42.01 3.44
CA ARG A 110 -16.74 -43.10 2.60
C ARG A 110 -17.82 -43.98 1.99
N ALA A 111 -18.85 -44.28 2.76
CA ALA A 111 -19.94 -45.16 2.34
C ALA A 111 -20.91 -44.54 1.33
N VAL A 112 -20.94 -43.21 1.20
CA VAL A 112 -21.73 -42.53 0.15
C VAL A 112 -20.96 -42.40 -1.16
N TRP A 113 -19.64 -42.48 -1.12
CA TRP A 113 -18.76 -42.43 -2.28
C TRP A 113 -18.43 -43.81 -2.85
N LEU A 114 -18.22 -44.81 -1.98
CA LEU A 114 -17.67 -46.11 -2.34
C LEU A 114 -18.65 -47.27 -2.09
N ASP A 115 -18.77 -48.16 -3.09
CA ASP A 115 -19.31 -49.52 -2.96
C ASP A 115 -18.15 -50.52 -2.94
N GLY A 116 -17.71 -50.89 -1.73
CA GLY A 116 -16.46 -51.63 -1.54
C GLY A 116 -15.23 -50.78 -1.88
N ASP A 117 -14.48 -51.18 -2.91
CA ASP A 117 -13.26 -50.49 -3.38
C ASP A 117 -13.50 -49.67 -4.66
N GLN A 118 -14.74 -49.52 -5.11
CA GLN A 118 -15.12 -48.81 -6.34
C GLN A 118 -16.12 -47.68 -6.05
N TYR A 119 -16.18 -46.68 -6.93
CA TYR A 119 -17.20 -45.64 -6.89
C TYR A 119 -18.58 -46.20 -7.28
N TYR A 120 -19.65 -45.62 -6.70
CA TYR A 120 -21.01 -45.93 -7.18
C TYR A 120 -21.19 -45.57 -8.65
N ALA A 121 -22.04 -46.33 -9.35
CA ALA A 121 -22.24 -46.18 -10.79
C ALA A 121 -22.81 -44.81 -11.20
N ASP A 122 -23.63 -44.20 -10.35
CA ASP A 122 -24.18 -42.85 -10.54
C ASP A 122 -23.13 -41.76 -10.35
N ILE A 123 -22.21 -41.93 -9.39
CA ILE A 123 -21.03 -41.07 -9.21
C ILE A 123 -20.15 -41.15 -10.45
N MET A 124 -19.82 -42.35 -10.93
CA MET A 124 -19.04 -42.51 -12.16
C MET A 124 -19.75 -41.85 -13.34
N GLN A 125 -21.07 -42.06 -13.51
CA GLN A 125 -21.83 -41.45 -14.60
C GLN A 125 -21.79 -39.91 -14.61
N LEU A 126 -21.68 -39.29 -13.43
CA LEU A 126 -21.74 -37.83 -13.30
C LEU A 126 -20.36 -37.16 -13.22
N PHE A 127 -19.35 -37.86 -12.66
CA PHE A 127 -18.01 -37.31 -12.44
C PHE A 127 -17.03 -37.68 -13.55
N ASP A 128 -17.15 -38.86 -14.18
CA ASP A 128 -16.28 -39.31 -15.28
C ASP A 128 -16.69 -38.59 -16.58
N ALA A 129 -16.17 -37.37 -16.75
CA ALA A 129 -16.48 -36.51 -17.87
C ALA A 129 -15.84 -36.99 -19.17
N ASN A 130 -14.70 -37.69 -19.07
CA ASN A 130 -13.96 -38.18 -20.22
C ASN A 130 -14.39 -39.60 -20.66
N GLY A 131 -15.10 -40.34 -19.80
CA GLY A 131 -15.67 -41.66 -20.06
C GLY A 131 -14.65 -42.80 -20.05
N ASP A 132 -13.50 -42.64 -19.38
CA ASP A 132 -12.42 -43.63 -19.33
C ASP A 132 -12.57 -44.67 -18.21
N GLY A 133 -13.57 -44.50 -17.33
CA GLY A 133 -13.86 -45.38 -16.22
C GLY A 133 -12.99 -45.17 -14.98
N ALA A 134 -12.24 -44.07 -14.92
CA ALA A 134 -11.53 -43.58 -13.75
C ALA A 134 -11.96 -42.13 -13.45
N LEU A 135 -11.69 -41.66 -12.22
CA LEU A 135 -11.88 -40.24 -11.88
C LEU A 135 -10.50 -39.61 -11.68
N ASP A 136 -10.15 -38.67 -12.55
CA ASP A 136 -8.91 -37.91 -12.43
C ASP A 136 -9.06 -36.68 -11.50
N GLU A 137 -7.96 -35.94 -11.31
CA GLU A 137 -7.98 -34.74 -10.46
C GLU A 137 -8.88 -33.62 -10.99
N MET A 138 -9.13 -33.51 -12.29
CA MET A 138 -10.04 -32.48 -12.82
C MET A 138 -11.50 -32.88 -12.61
N GLU A 139 -11.78 -34.19 -12.64
CA GLU A 139 -13.12 -34.76 -12.45
C GLU A 139 -13.53 -34.81 -10.98
N MET A 140 -12.57 -35.04 -10.08
CA MET A 140 -12.72 -35.09 -8.62
C MET A 140 -12.92 -33.68 -8.02
N VAL A 141 -14.02 -33.03 -8.42
CA VAL A 141 -14.48 -31.71 -7.97
C VAL A 141 -16.00 -31.65 -8.00
N ILE A 142 -16.62 -31.06 -6.96
CA ILE A 142 -18.04 -30.68 -6.96
C ILE A 142 -18.16 -29.25 -7.51
N ASP A 143 -18.32 -29.13 -8.83
CA ASP A 143 -18.38 -27.88 -9.61
C ASP A 143 -19.77 -27.58 -10.18
N SER A 144 -20.80 -28.37 -9.82
CA SER A 144 -22.16 -28.19 -10.30
C SER A 144 -23.20 -28.63 -9.27
N ASP A 145 -24.36 -27.99 -9.30
CA ASP A 145 -25.52 -28.32 -8.46
C ASP A 145 -25.92 -29.81 -8.58
N ALA A 146 -25.72 -30.41 -9.76
CA ALA A 146 -26.02 -31.82 -9.98
C ALA A 146 -25.09 -32.74 -9.18
N LYS A 147 -23.78 -32.45 -9.16
CA LYS A 147 -22.79 -33.20 -8.37
C LYS A 147 -23.05 -33.05 -6.88
N GLU A 148 -23.34 -31.83 -6.43
CA GLU A 148 -23.67 -31.58 -5.03
C GLU A 148 -24.95 -32.33 -4.60
N ALA A 149 -26.02 -32.22 -5.40
CA ALA A 149 -27.30 -32.86 -5.11
C ALA A 149 -27.21 -34.39 -5.07
N LEU A 150 -26.36 -35.00 -5.91
CA LEU A 150 -26.14 -36.45 -5.90
C LEU A 150 -25.56 -36.91 -4.55
N ILE A 151 -24.48 -36.27 -4.09
CA ILE A 151 -23.82 -36.64 -2.84
C ILE A 151 -24.70 -36.30 -1.63
N ALA A 152 -25.39 -35.15 -1.67
CA ALA A 152 -26.38 -34.79 -0.66
C ALA A 152 -27.48 -35.87 -0.53
N ALA A 153 -28.04 -36.35 -1.65
CA ALA A 153 -29.04 -37.40 -1.65
C ALA A 153 -28.51 -38.73 -1.06
N HIS A 154 -27.26 -39.09 -1.33
CA HIS A 154 -26.64 -40.27 -0.71
C HIS A 154 -26.49 -40.10 0.81
N LEU A 155 -26.13 -38.91 1.28
CA LEU A 155 -26.03 -38.59 2.71
C LEU A 155 -27.41 -38.63 3.38
N GLU A 156 -28.45 -38.09 2.74
CA GLU A 156 -29.84 -38.15 3.23
C GLU A 156 -30.36 -39.59 3.32
N ALA A 157 -30.07 -40.42 2.32
CA ALA A 157 -30.43 -41.84 2.33
C ALA A 157 -29.79 -42.61 3.51
N ARG A 158 -28.69 -42.08 4.07
CA ARG A 158 -28.01 -42.62 5.26
C ARG A 158 -28.55 -42.05 6.57
N GLY A 159 -29.58 -41.19 6.52
CA GLY A 159 -30.22 -40.60 7.69
C GLY A 159 -29.56 -39.31 8.19
N LEU A 160 -28.73 -38.66 7.37
CA LEU A 160 -28.15 -37.35 7.68
C LEU A 160 -29.09 -36.25 7.18
N GLU A 161 -29.67 -35.49 8.09
CA GLU A 161 -30.64 -34.44 7.75
C GLU A 161 -29.94 -33.18 7.21
N ASN A 162 -30.46 -32.60 6.12
CA ASN A 162 -29.98 -31.33 5.54
C ASN A 162 -28.45 -31.26 5.31
N PRO A 163 -27.86 -32.22 4.57
CA PRO A 163 -26.44 -32.19 4.27
C PRO A 163 -26.11 -31.01 3.36
N ARG A 164 -25.05 -30.27 3.69
CA ARG A 164 -24.54 -29.15 2.89
C ARG A 164 -23.03 -29.02 3.02
N ILE A 165 -22.40 -28.39 2.04
CA ILE A 165 -20.98 -28.09 2.06
C ILE A 165 -20.73 -26.86 2.96
N GLN A 166 -19.66 -26.92 3.75
CA GLN A 166 -19.11 -25.79 4.49
C GLN A 166 -17.60 -25.71 4.21
N GLY A 167 -17.08 -24.49 4.15
CA GLY A 167 -15.66 -24.21 4.01
C GLY A 167 -15.11 -23.45 5.21
N GLU A 168 -13.89 -23.78 5.63
CA GLU A 168 -13.18 -23.08 6.70
C GLU A 168 -11.75 -22.72 6.29
N VAL A 169 -11.31 -21.50 6.61
CA VAL A 169 -9.90 -21.08 6.47
C VAL A 169 -9.27 -21.06 7.86
N GLN A 170 -8.21 -21.84 8.04
CA GLN A 170 -7.46 -21.87 9.29
C GLN A 170 -6.06 -21.26 9.08
N PRO A 171 -5.72 -20.19 9.83
CA PRO A 171 -4.39 -19.61 9.81
C PRO A 171 -3.43 -20.39 10.70
N TYR A 172 -2.22 -20.65 10.18
CA TYR A 172 -1.12 -21.25 10.93
C TYR A 172 0.07 -20.31 10.89
N SER A 173 0.45 -19.76 12.05
CA SER A 173 1.63 -18.91 12.17
C SER A 173 2.90 -19.72 11.93
N ILE A 174 3.87 -19.09 11.26
CA ILE A 174 5.14 -19.72 10.91
C ILE A 174 6.23 -19.19 11.84
N HIS A 175 6.82 -20.10 12.61
CA HIS A 175 7.91 -19.80 13.56
C HIS A 175 9.19 -20.61 13.29
N HIS A 176 9.24 -21.33 12.17
CA HIS A 176 10.40 -22.11 11.72
C HIS A 176 10.91 -21.59 10.37
N ASP A 177 12.00 -22.17 9.88
CA ASP A 177 12.71 -21.71 8.67
C ASP A 177 13.09 -20.21 8.72
N VAL A 178 13.29 -19.70 9.94
CA VAL A 178 13.71 -18.32 10.21
C VAL A 178 15.14 -18.16 9.73
N ALA A 179 15.29 -17.50 8.60
CA ALA A 179 16.57 -17.37 7.92
C ALA A 179 17.54 -16.49 8.71
N THR A 180 18.83 -16.72 8.54
CA THR A 180 19.85 -15.84 9.13
C THR A 180 19.85 -14.48 8.44
N GLY A 181 20.56 -13.52 9.01
CA GLY A 181 20.56 -12.14 8.51
C GLY A 181 20.96 -11.97 7.04
N ASP A 182 21.63 -12.92 6.40
CA ASP A 182 21.99 -12.84 4.98
C ASP A 182 20.81 -13.09 4.03
N TRP A 183 19.82 -13.85 4.51
CA TRP A 183 18.63 -14.27 3.75
C TRP A 183 17.35 -13.56 4.21
N ALA A 184 17.43 -12.75 5.26
CA ALA A 184 16.35 -11.85 5.66
C ALA A 184 16.15 -10.75 4.61
N THR A 185 14.90 -10.33 4.39
CA THR A 185 14.63 -9.20 3.51
C THR A 185 15.22 -7.91 4.09
N LYS A 186 16.02 -7.21 3.28
CA LYS A 186 16.62 -5.90 3.61
C LYS A 186 16.17 -4.79 2.66
N GLU A 187 15.37 -5.15 1.67
CA GLU A 187 14.89 -4.25 0.63
C GLU A 187 13.58 -3.62 1.09
N CYS A 188 13.61 -2.34 1.47
CA CYS A 188 12.40 -1.66 1.98
C CYS A 188 11.26 -1.67 0.95
N ASN A 189 11.58 -1.65 -0.35
CA ASN A 189 10.58 -1.70 -1.42
C ASN A 189 9.76 -3.01 -1.42
N ALA A 190 10.25 -4.09 -0.81
CA ALA A 190 9.48 -5.33 -0.68
C ALA A 190 8.19 -5.14 0.15
N CYS A 191 8.17 -4.16 1.05
CA CYS A 191 6.97 -3.82 1.84
C CYS A 191 6.38 -2.45 1.45
N HIS A 192 7.20 -1.51 1.00
CA HIS A 192 6.79 -0.13 0.70
C HIS A 192 6.47 0.13 -0.78
N GLY A 193 6.67 -0.87 -1.66
CA GLY A 193 6.38 -0.77 -3.09
C GLY A 193 4.93 -1.09 -3.46
N ASP A 194 4.60 -0.98 -4.75
CA ASP A 194 3.27 -1.34 -5.26
C ASP A 194 2.99 -2.85 -5.09
N GLU A 195 3.98 -3.70 -5.38
CA GLU A 195 3.96 -5.15 -5.12
C GLU A 195 4.39 -5.46 -3.68
N SER A 196 3.66 -4.91 -2.71
CA SER A 196 3.99 -5.07 -1.30
C SER A 196 3.70 -6.49 -0.80
N ARG A 197 4.66 -7.09 -0.10
CA ARG A 197 4.48 -8.34 0.65
C ARG A 197 3.43 -8.24 1.76
N VAL A 198 3.11 -7.03 2.22
CA VAL A 198 2.08 -6.80 3.24
C VAL A 198 0.67 -7.05 2.66
N THR A 199 0.50 -6.82 1.36
CA THR A 199 -0.79 -6.95 0.64
C THR A 199 -0.71 -7.98 -0.50
N ALA A 200 0.29 -8.85 -0.50
CA ALA A 200 0.42 -9.90 -1.50
C ALA A 200 -0.73 -10.91 -1.37
N ALA A 201 -1.45 -11.15 -2.47
CA ALA A 201 -2.52 -12.14 -2.53
C ALA A 201 -1.96 -13.55 -2.33
N LEU A 202 -2.68 -14.38 -1.58
CA LEU A 202 -2.35 -15.79 -1.38
C LEU A 202 -3.45 -16.66 -1.98
N GLN A 203 -3.11 -17.49 -2.96
CA GLN A 203 -4.06 -18.47 -3.49
C GLN A 203 -4.44 -19.48 -2.40
N LEU A 204 -5.73 -19.70 -2.19
CA LEU A 204 -6.28 -20.65 -1.23
C LEU A 204 -6.66 -21.97 -1.89
N SER A 205 -7.24 -21.93 -3.09
CA SER A 205 -7.60 -23.13 -3.88
C SER A 205 -7.68 -22.81 -5.36
N SER A 206 -7.65 -23.86 -6.20
CA SER A 206 -7.88 -23.78 -7.63
C SER A 206 -9.36 -23.81 -8.02
N TYR A 207 -10.24 -24.14 -7.08
CA TYR A 207 -11.70 -24.21 -7.26
C TYR A 207 -12.42 -24.05 -5.90
N THR A 208 -13.74 -23.84 -5.94
CA THR A 208 -14.59 -23.74 -4.74
C THR A 208 -15.70 -24.81 -4.78
N PRO A 209 -15.64 -25.88 -3.95
CA PRO A 209 -16.68 -26.92 -3.91
C PRO A 209 -18.09 -26.35 -3.69
N GLY A 210 -19.01 -26.64 -4.61
CA GLY A 210 -20.41 -26.16 -4.56
C GLY A 210 -20.55 -24.63 -4.61
N GLY A 211 -19.50 -23.90 -5.02
CA GLY A 211 -19.47 -22.43 -4.93
C GLY A 211 -19.54 -21.90 -3.49
N VAL A 212 -19.22 -22.72 -2.49
CA VAL A 212 -19.27 -22.34 -1.08
C VAL A 212 -18.00 -21.63 -0.66
N LEU A 213 -18.07 -20.30 -0.51
CA LEU A 213 -16.99 -19.50 0.05
C LEU A 213 -16.70 -19.90 1.51
N PRO A 214 -15.43 -20.19 1.87
CA PRO A 214 -15.08 -20.59 3.21
C PRO A 214 -15.13 -19.39 4.17
N THR A 215 -15.27 -19.67 5.46
CA THR A 215 -15.19 -18.67 6.53
C THR A 215 -13.97 -18.90 7.41
N PHE A 216 -13.36 -17.86 7.96
CA PHE A 216 -12.27 -18.04 8.93
C PHE A 216 -12.78 -18.73 10.20
N VAL A 217 -12.02 -19.69 10.72
CA VAL A 217 -12.38 -20.41 11.95
C VAL A 217 -12.52 -19.42 13.12
N GLY A 218 -13.67 -19.47 13.80
CA GLY A 218 -14.01 -18.56 14.89
C GLY A 218 -12.98 -18.56 16.02
N GLY A 219 -12.57 -17.37 16.47
CA GLY A 219 -11.54 -17.18 17.50
C GLY A 219 -10.10 -17.06 16.95
N SER A 220 -9.89 -17.20 15.65
CA SER A 220 -8.63 -16.82 15.01
C SER A 220 -8.62 -15.30 14.72
N VAL A 221 -7.55 -14.62 15.13
CA VAL A 221 -7.30 -13.18 14.94
C VAL A 221 -7.29 -12.78 13.44
N ALA A 222 -7.25 -13.76 12.53
CA ALA A 222 -7.18 -13.59 11.09
C ALA A 222 -8.50 -13.19 10.40
N ALA A 223 -9.64 -13.15 11.10
CA ALA A 223 -10.92 -12.74 10.51
C ALA A 223 -11.01 -11.25 10.13
N GLY A 224 -9.95 -10.45 10.30
CA GLY A 224 -9.97 -9.00 10.09
C GLY A 224 -8.72 -8.42 9.44
N GLY A 225 -8.10 -9.15 8.52
CA GLY A 225 -6.86 -8.70 7.86
C GLY A 225 -6.94 -8.61 6.34
N GLY A 226 -8.10 -8.81 5.73
CA GLY A 226 -8.24 -8.96 4.29
C GLY A 226 -9.56 -9.63 3.88
N GLU A 227 -9.73 -9.76 2.57
CA GLU A 227 -10.94 -10.32 1.95
C GLU A 227 -10.66 -11.60 1.17
N LEU A 228 -11.69 -12.42 1.01
CA LEU A 228 -11.68 -13.58 0.11
C LEU A 228 -12.19 -13.13 -1.26
N VAL A 229 -11.39 -13.37 -2.30
CA VAL A 229 -11.70 -13.01 -3.68
C VAL A 229 -11.73 -14.28 -4.50
N GLU A 230 -12.88 -14.54 -5.12
CA GLU A 230 -13.04 -15.62 -6.09
C GLU A 230 -13.02 -15.03 -7.51
N ASN A 231 -12.18 -15.59 -8.37
CA ASN A 231 -12.10 -15.20 -9.78
C ASN A 231 -13.19 -15.88 -10.60
N GLU A 232 -13.41 -15.40 -11.84
CA GLU A 232 -14.39 -15.98 -12.77
C GLU A 232 -14.12 -17.46 -13.12
N ASP A 233 -12.89 -17.94 -12.94
CA ASP A 233 -12.48 -19.32 -13.16
C ASP A 233 -12.68 -20.24 -11.92
N GLY A 234 -13.22 -19.70 -10.83
CA GLY A 234 -13.44 -20.42 -9.57
C GLY A 234 -12.21 -20.50 -8.66
N THR A 235 -11.08 -19.88 -9.04
CA THR A 235 -9.89 -19.83 -8.18
C THR A 235 -10.11 -18.88 -7.00
N LEU A 236 -9.80 -19.35 -5.79
CA LEU A 236 -10.00 -18.59 -4.56
C LEU A 236 -8.68 -18.02 -4.07
N PHE A 237 -8.67 -16.72 -3.77
CA PHE A 237 -7.56 -15.98 -3.19
C PHE A 237 -7.94 -15.34 -1.86
N PHE A 238 -6.96 -15.19 -0.98
CA PHE A 238 -7.03 -14.28 0.14
C PHE A 238 -6.21 -13.03 -0.16
N GLN A 239 -6.85 -11.87 -0.10
CA GLN A 239 -6.25 -10.57 -0.39
C GLN A 239 -6.11 -9.79 0.92
N PRO A 240 -4.90 -9.62 1.48
CA PRO A 240 -4.70 -8.82 2.67
C PRO A 240 -4.98 -7.33 2.38
N LEU A 241 -5.57 -6.64 3.35
CA LEU A 241 -5.92 -5.23 3.27
C LEU A 241 -5.30 -4.46 4.44
N THR A 242 -4.43 -3.49 4.16
CA THR A 242 -3.78 -2.62 5.16
C THR A 242 -4.79 -1.87 6.02
N SER A 243 -5.93 -1.45 5.43
CA SER A 243 -7.00 -0.75 6.13
C SER A 243 -7.68 -1.58 7.21
N GLU A 244 -7.84 -2.89 7.00
CA GLU A 244 -8.42 -3.79 8.01
C GLU A 244 -7.42 -4.12 9.11
N GLN A 245 -6.13 -4.12 8.77
CA GLN A 245 -5.02 -4.33 9.71
C GLN A 245 -4.61 -3.07 10.49
N SER A 246 -5.32 -1.93 10.32
CA SER A 246 -4.98 -0.63 10.91
C SER A 246 -3.56 -0.16 10.60
N LEU A 247 -3.08 -0.47 9.38
CA LEU A 247 -1.75 -0.14 8.90
C LEU A 247 -1.81 0.93 7.82
N TYR A 248 -0.81 1.81 7.81
CA TYR A 248 -0.54 2.72 6.71
C TYR A 248 0.93 2.61 6.32
N VAL A 249 1.18 1.98 5.18
CA VAL A 249 2.49 1.67 4.62
C VAL A 249 2.87 2.75 3.61
N LEU A 250 3.78 3.63 4.00
CA LEU A 250 4.28 4.71 3.13
C LEU A 250 4.79 4.16 1.79
N GLY A 251 4.37 4.78 0.68
CA GLY A 251 4.77 4.38 -0.67
C GLY A 251 3.85 3.33 -1.30
N HIS A 252 3.21 2.48 -0.49
CA HIS A 252 2.21 1.50 -0.92
C HIS A 252 0.80 2.09 -0.79
N ASP A 253 0.42 2.51 0.43
CA ASP A 253 -0.88 3.10 0.70
C ASP A 253 -0.93 4.55 0.20
N ASN A 254 -1.97 4.86 -0.58
CA ASN A 254 -2.22 6.19 -1.10
C ASN A 254 -3.72 6.44 -1.29
N VAL A 255 -4.08 7.73 -1.35
CA VAL A 255 -5.44 8.15 -1.68
C VAL A 255 -5.46 8.59 -3.14
N THR A 256 -5.97 7.75 -4.03
CA THR A 256 -5.86 7.91 -5.49
C THR A 256 -6.35 9.26 -6.01
N TRP A 257 -7.43 9.82 -5.48
CA TRP A 257 -7.93 11.13 -5.92
C TRP A 257 -7.02 12.29 -5.47
N VAL A 258 -6.36 12.16 -4.31
CA VAL A 258 -5.37 13.13 -3.83
C VAL A 258 -4.15 13.09 -4.73
N ASP A 259 -3.71 11.90 -5.15
CA ASP A 259 -2.62 11.73 -6.11
C ASP A 259 -2.94 12.40 -7.45
N TRP A 260 -4.14 12.17 -7.99
CA TRP A 260 -4.58 12.82 -9.22
C TRP A 260 -4.65 14.34 -9.09
N LEU A 261 -5.18 14.85 -7.98
CA LEU A 261 -5.21 16.29 -7.71
C LEU A 261 -3.79 16.86 -7.61
N GLY A 262 -2.90 16.19 -6.88
CA GLY A 262 -1.50 16.59 -6.74
C GLY A 262 -0.76 16.60 -8.07
N ALA A 263 -0.91 15.55 -8.87
CA ALA A 263 -0.34 15.44 -10.21
C ALA A 263 -0.87 16.55 -11.14
N LEU A 264 -2.17 16.82 -11.11
CA LEU A 264 -2.79 17.88 -11.90
C LEU A 264 -2.27 19.27 -11.49
N LEU A 265 -2.14 19.54 -10.18
CA LEU A 265 -1.59 20.80 -9.69
C LEU A 265 -0.12 20.97 -10.10
N PHE A 266 0.68 19.90 -9.99
CA PHE A 266 2.10 19.92 -10.36
C PHE A 266 2.30 20.14 -11.86
N VAL A 267 1.71 19.29 -12.70
CA VAL A 267 1.81 19.38 -14.16
C VAL A 267 1.16 20.65 -14.68
N GLY A 268 0.00 21.03 -14.14
CA GLY A 268 -0.71 22.25 -14.49
C GLY A 268 0.11 23.51 -14.19
N THR A 269 0.78 23.56 -13.04
CA THR A 269 1.67 24.69 -12.69
C THR A 269 2.87 24.75 -13.65
N LEU A 270 3.52 23.62 -13.93
CA LEU A 270 4.64 23.57 -14.86
C LEU A 270 4.24 24.00 -16.27
N ALA A 271 3.13 23.45 -16.78
CA ALA A 271 2.58 23.83 -18.08
C ALA A 271 2.20 25.31 -18.12
N GLY A 272 1.56 25.82 -17.08
CA GLY A 272 1.20 27.24 -16.95
C GLY A 272 2.42 28.15 -17.03
N VAL A 273 3.50 27.84 -16.29
CA VAL A 273 4.76 28.60 -16.32
C VAL A 273 5.41 28.55 -17.71
N VAL A 274 5.46 27.37 -18.33
CA VAL A 274 6.06 27.18 -19.66
C VAL A 274 5.27 27.93 -20.74
N VAL A 275 3.94 27.79 -20.77
CA VAL A 275 3.08 28.49 -21.72
C VAL A 275 3.15 29.99 -21.51
N HIS A 276 3.05 30.46 -20.27
CA HIS A 276 3.11 31.89 -19.96
C HIS A 276 4.47 32.48 -20.34
N GLY A 277 5.57 31.82 -20.00
CA GLY A 277 6.93 32.21 -20.38
C GLY A 277 7.14 32.22 -21.90
N GLY A 278 6.62 31.20 -22.60
CA GLY A 278 6.67 31.09 -24.05
C GLY A 278 5.88 32.18 -24.76
N LEU A 279 4.65 32.46 -24.31
CA LEU A 279 3.83 33.56 -24.80
C LEU A 279 4.52 34.92 -24.59
N ARG A 280 5.18 35.09 -23.44
CA ARG A 280 5.91 36.33 -23.14
C ARG A 280 7.11 36.50 -24.07
N TYR A 281 7.86 35.43 -24.31
CA TYR A 281 8.97 35.42 -25.26
C TYR A 281 8.50 35.76 -26.68
N TRP A 282 7.38 35.17 -27.10
CA TRP A 282 6.78 35.41 -28.41
C TRP A 282 6.26 36.84 -28.55
N ALA A 283 5.57 37.38 -27.55
CA ALA A 283 5.08 38.75 -27.54
C ALA A 283 6.23 39.77 -27.61
N MET A 284 7.30 39.54 -26.84
CA MET A 284 8.52 40.35 -26.87
C MET A 284 9.19 40.37 -28.25
N ARG A 285 9.20 39.22 -28.96
CA ARG A 285 9.74 39.16 -30.33
C ARG A 285 8.90 39.95 -31.35
N ARG A 286 7.58 40.08 -31.14
CA ARG A 286 6.69 40.83 -32.02
C ARG A 286 6.72 42.33 -31.75
N ASN A 287 6.78 42.71 -30.48
CA ASN A 287 6.78 44.10 -30.03
C ASN A 287 7.99 44.33 -29.10
N PRO A 288 9.17 44.68 -29.64
CA PRO A 288 10.33 44.96 -28.81
C PRO A 288 10.04 46.18 -27.92
N PRO A 289 10.29 46.10 -26.61
CA PRO A 289 10.05 47.20 -25.70
C PRO A 289 11.00 48.37 -25.99
N HIS A 290 10.57 49.58 -25.67
CA HIS A 290 11.44 50.76 -25.66
C HIS A 290 12.54 50.58 -24.61
N GLU A 291 13.77 51.02 -24.89
CA GLU A 291 14.88 50.96 -23.93
C GLU A 291 14.87 52.19 -23.01
N PRO A 292 14.38 52.09 -21.75
CA PRO A 292 14.51 53.17 -20.79
C PRO A 292 15.97 53.32 -20.33
N ARG A 293 16.34 54.52 -19.88
CA ARG A 293 17.62 54.72 -19.19
C ARG A 293 17.61 53.96 -17.86
N LEU A 294 18.41 52.90 -17.79
CA LEU A 294 18.51 52.05 -16.60
C LEU A 294 19.48 52.62 -15.56
N ARG A 295 19.08 52.60 -14.28
CA ARG A 295 19.97 52.88 -13.15
C ARG A 295 20.11 51.61 -12.31
N ARG A 296 21.35 51.20 -12.01
CA ARG A 296 21.61 50.09 -11.08
C ARG A 296 21.32 50.54 -9.65
N VAL A 297 20.40 49.84 -8.99
CA VAL A 297 20.04 50.04 -7.58
C VAL A 297 20.31 48.75 -6.83
N TYR A 298 20.99 48.83 -5.68
CA TYR A 298 21.27 47.66 -4.85
C TYR A 298 20.03 47.26 -4.05
N MET A 299 19.28 46.28 -4.57
CA MET A 299 17.99 45.86 -4.00
C MET A 299 18.11 44.78 -2.92
N TYR A 300 19.00 43.79 -3.11
CA TYR A 300 19.11 42.60 -2.25
C TYR A 300 20.52 42.44 -1.71
N GLY A 301 20.64 42.16 -0.41
CA GLY A 301 21.90 41.83 0.26
C GLY A 301 22.54 40.53 -0.22
N VAL A 302 23.82 40.32 0.12
CA VAL A 302 24.51 39.03 -0.12
C VAL A 302 23.84 37.92 0.69
N TYR A 303 23.53 38.19 1.96
CA TYR A 303 22.80 37.29 2.84
C TYR A 303 21.46 36.85 2.23
N GLU A 304 20.61 37.81 1.81
CA GLU A 304 19.29 37.53 1.21
C GLU A 304 19.40 36.60 0.00
N ARG A 305 20.43 36.79 -0.86
CA ARG A 305 20.65 35.94 -2.04
C ARG A 305 21.08 34.52 -1.66
N LEU A 306 22.04 34.38 -0.76
CA LEU A 306 22.54 33.07 -0.32
C LEU A 306 21.44 32.28 0.40
N TRP A 307 20.72 32.94 1.30
CA TRP A 307 19.58 32.39 2.00
C TRP A 307 18.51 31.87 1.03
N HIS A 308 18.15 32.68 0.03
CA HIS A 308 17.13 32.29 -0.95
C HIS A 308 17.60 31.14 -1.86
N LEU A 309 18.88 31.12 -2.24
CA LEU A 309 19.43 30.03 -3.04
C LEU A 309 19.41 28.70 -2.27
N LEU A 310 19.83 28.73 -1.00
CA LEU A 310 19.75 27.56 -0.11
C LEU A 310 18.30 27.09 0.05
N GLN A 311 17.37 28.02 0.29
CA GLN A 311 15.93 27.73 0.37
C GLN A 311 15.41 27.07 -0.90
N THR A 312 15.77 27.61 -2.07
CA THR A 312 15.33 27.10 -3.37
C THR A 312 15.88 25.69 -3.61
N ALA A 313 17.17 25.48 -3.36
CA ALA A 313 17.79 24.16 -3.51
C ALA A 313 17.15 23.13 -2.56
N ALA A 314 16.94 23.49 -1.29
CA ALA A 314 16.32 22.62 -0.31
C ALA A 314 14.89 22.23 -0.70
N ILE A 315 14.05 23.19 -1.11
CA ILE A 315 12.67 22.92 -1.55
C ILE A 315 12.65 22.01 -2.78
N MET A 316 13.47 22.29 -3.80
CA MET A 316 13.51 21.46 -5.01
C MET A 316 13.93 20.02 -4.70
N LEU A 317 14.92 19.83 -3.83
CA LEU A 317 15.34 18.51 -3.41
C LEU A 317 14.31 17.81 -2.51
N LEU A 318 13.57 18.56 -1.67
CA LEU A 318 12.48 18.01 -0.86
C LEU A 318 11.30 17.54 -1.71
N ILE A 319 10.93 18.31 -2.74
CA ILE A 319 9.90 17.89 -3.70
C ILE A 319 10.34 16.60 -4.41
N PHE A 320 11.59 16.55 -4.88
CA PHE A 320 12.13 15.37 -5.55
C PHE A 320 12.16 14.15 -4.62
N THR A 321 12.75 14.27 -3.44
CA THR A 321 12.84 13.15 -2.49
C THR A 321 11.47 12.74 -1.96
N GLY A 322 10.54 13.69 -1.76
CA GLY A 322 9.16 13.41 -1.38
C GLY A 322 8.42 12.60 -2.45
N LEU A 323 8.62 12.91 -3.73
CA LEU A 323 8.05 12.13 -4.84
C LEU A 323 8.59 10.69 -4.88
N VAL A 324 9.89 10.51 -4.64
CA VAL A 324 10.51 9.17 -4.57
C VAL A 324 9.97 8.36 -3.39
N ILE A 325 9.75 8.98 -2.23
CA ILE A 325 9.15 8.31 -1.05
C ILE A 325 7.68 7.96 -1.30
N HIS A 326 6.94 8.84 -1.99
CA HIS A 326 5.51 8.64 -2.29
C HIS A 326 5.26 7.53 -3.33
N LYS A 327 6.17 7.35 -4.29
CA LYS A 327 6.07 6.33 -5.34
C LYS A 327 7.41 5.60 -5.56
N PRO A 328 7.84 4.73 -4.62
CA PRO A 328 9.16 4.11 -4.68
C PRO A 328 9.36 3.16 -5.88
N SER A 329 8.29 2.52 -6.36
CA SER A 329 8.30 1.63 -7.54
C SER A 329 8.75 2.34 -8.83
N LEU A 330 8.30 3.58 -9.05
CA LEU A 330 8.69 4.41 -10.21
C LEU A 330 10.17 4.82 -10.17
N PHE A 331 10.78 4.77 -8.98
CA PHE A 331 12.12 5.28 -8.70
C PHE A 331 13.05 4.20 -8.12
N GLY A 332 12.89 2.94 -8.55
CA GLY A 332 13.62 1.78 -8.02
C GLY A 332 15.16 1.82 -8.10
N VAL A 333 15.74 2.81 -8.79
CA VAL A 333 17.20 3.06 -8.81
C VAL A 333 17.70 3.67 -7.51
N PHE A 334 16.84 4.35 -6.75
CA PHE A 334 17.21 5.02 -5.50
C PHE A 334 16.96 4.12 -4.30
N SER A 335 17.89 4.14 -3.33
CA SER A 335 17.68 3.42 -2.07
C SER A 335 16.62 4.15 -1.22
N PHE A 336 15.51 3.46 -0.91
CA PHE A 336 14.41 4.04 -0.15
C PHE A 336 14.90 4.65 1.17
N ARG A 337 15.70 3.90 1.93
CA ARG A 337 16.33 4.40 3.17
C ARG A 337 17.16 5.66 2.95
N GLY A 338 17.99 5.68 1.90
CA GLY A 338 18.88 6.80 1.61
C GLY A 338 18.08 8.06 1.30
N VAL A 339 17.02 7.92 0.51
CA VAL A 339 16.11 9.01 0.17
C VAL A 339 15.38 9.55 1.40
N VAL A 340 14.85 8.69 2.27
CA VAL A 340 14.20 9.10 3.53
C VAL A 340 15.18 9.87 4.42
N LEU A 341 16.41 9.40 4.58
CA LEU A 341 17.44 10.10 5.35
C LEU A 341 17.73 11.49 4.76
N VAL A 342 17.96 11.57 3.45
CA VAL A 342 18.23 12.84 2.75
C VAL A 342 17.03 13.79 2.88
N HIS A 343 15.80 13.29 2.74
CA HIS A 343 14.59 14.09 2.91
C HIS A 343 14.52 14.71 4.31
N ASN A 344 14.74 13.92 5.36
CA ASN A 344 14.71 14.39 6.74
C ASN A 344 15.81 15.42 7.04
N VAL A 345 17.03 15.19 6.53
CA VAL A 345 18.13 16.16 6.67
C VAL A 345 17.80 17.47 5.96
N LEU A 346 17.28 17.40 4.73
CA LEU A 346 16.86 18.60 3.98
C LEU A 346 15.72 19.33 4.68
N ALA A 347 14.76 18.62 5.27
CA ALA A 347 13.66 19.20 6.04
C ALA A 347 14.19 19.93 7.28
N ALA A 348 15.13 19.34 8.01
CA ALA A 348 15.78 19.99 9.14
C ALA A 348 16.56 21.25 8.72
N ILE A 349 17.32 21.17 7.61
CA ILE A 349 18.02 22.33 7.04
C ILE A 349 17.02 23.43 6.67
N LEU A 350 15.90 23.08 6.04
CA LEU A 350 14.85 24.03 5.67
C LEU A 350 14.25 24.73 6.90
N VAL A 351 13.93 23.97 7.95
CA VAL A 351 13.36 24.51 9.20
C VAL A 351 14.35 25.45 9.88
N ILE A 352 15.62 25.06 10.00
CA ILE A 352 16.67 25.92 10.57
C ILE A 352 16.85 27.18 9.72
N ASN A 353 16.90 27.04 8.40
CA ASN A 353 17.04 28.17 7.47
C ASN A 353 15.83 29.13 7.55
N ALA A 354 14.61 28.60 7.72
CA ALA A 354 13.41 29.39 7.92
C ALA A 354 13.42 30.12 9.28
N ALA A 355 13.85 29.46 10.36
CA ALA A 355 13.97 30.07 11.68
C ALA A 355 14.99 31.21 11.70
N LEU A 356 16.16 31.00 11.09
CA LEU A 356 17.19 32.04 10.93
C LEU A 356 16.67 33.22 10.09
N SER A 357 15.90 32.94 9.04
CA SER A 357 15.25 33.97 8.24
C SER A 357 14.26 34.79 9.04
N LEU A 358 13.39 34.13 9.81
CA LEU A 358 12.40 34.78 10.65
C LEU A 358 13.11 35.69 11.66
N PHE A 359 14.14 35.18 12.34
CA PHE A 359 14.96 35.98 13.25
C PHE A 359 15.58 37.20 12.56
N TYR A 360 16.18 37.02 11.39
CA TYR A 360 16.76 38.13 10.63
C TYR A 360 15.72 39.20 10.29
N HIS A 361 14.55 38.83 9.79
CA HIS A 361 13.49 39.78 9.40
C HIS A 361 12.82 40.46 10.60
N LEU A 362 12.79 39.81 11.76
CA LEU A 362 12.33 40.40 13.01
C LEU A 362 13.33 41.46 13.52
N VAL A 363 14.63 41.14 13.52
CA VAL A 363 15.68 42.04 14.01
C VAL A 363 15.91 43.22 13.05
N SER A 364 15.84 42.99 11.73
CA SER A 364 16.02 44.04 10.73
C SER A 364 14.79 44.95 10.55
N GLY A 365 13.64 44.55 11.09
CA GLY A 365 12.36 45.25 10.90
C GLY A 365 11.76 45.09 9.50
N GLU A 366 12.40 44.31 8.61
CA GLU A 366 11.91 44.06 7.24
C GLU A 366 10.61 43.24 7.19
N ILE A 367 10.16 42.68 8.32
CA ILE A 367 8.89 41.95 8.43
C ILE A 367 7.67 42.76 7.96
N GLN A 368 7.71 44.10 8.10
CA GLN A 368 6.63 44.98 7.65
C GLN A 368 6.36 44.90 6.14
N GLN A 369 7.33 44.44 5.34
CA GLN A 369 7.20 44.31 3.89
C GLN A 369 6.27 43.15 3.47
N PHE A 370 6.05 42.18 4.38
CA PHE A 370 5.23 41.00 4.16
C PHE A 370 3.79 41.16 4.68
N LEU A 371 3.49 42.23 5.42
CA LEU A 371 2.15 42.51 5.95
C LEU A 371 1.32 43.30 4.92
N PRO A 372 0.22 42.73 4.38
CA PRO A 372 -0.63 43.43 3.43
C PRO A 372 -1.33 44.62 4.12
N ARG A 373 -1.41 45.76 3.42
CA ARG A 373 -2.15 46.94 3.92
C ARG A 373 -3.66 46.71 3.70
N PRO A 374 -4.52 46.80 4.72
CA PRO A 374 -5.92 46.36 4.61
C PRO A 374 -6.80 47.23 3.68
N ARG A 375 -6.43 48.46 3.35
CA ARG A 375 -7.21 49.33 2.44
C ARG A 375 -6.69 49.26 1.01
N GLY A 376 -7.57 48.93 0.06
CA GLY A 376 -7.30 48.94 -1.39
C GLY A 376 -6.47 47.77 -1.92
N PHE A 377 -6.14 46.78 -1.09
CA PHE A 377 -5.31 45.63 -1.49
C PHE A 377 -5.96 44.76 -2.56
N PHE A 378 -7.27 44.52 -2.45
CA PHE A 378 -8.00 43.70 -3.41
C PHE A 378 -8.03 44.34 -4.81
N ASP A 379 -8.25 45.65 -4.89
CA ASP A 379 -8.24 46.39 -6.16
C ASP A 379 -6.84 46.30 -6.81
N GLN A 380 -5.79 46.51 -6.02
CA GLN A 380 -4.40 46.40 -6.47
C GLN A 380 -4.02 44.97 -6.90
N ALA A 381 -4.55 43.95 -6.23
CA ALA A 381 -4.36 42.55 -6.60
C ALA A 381 -5.06 42.21 -7.92
N ILE A 382 -6.28 42.73 -8.14
CA ILE A 382 -7.01 42.58 -9.41
C ILE A 382 -6.25 43.29 -10.54
N GLU A 383 -5.77 44.51 -10.32
CA GLU A 383 -4.97 45.27 -11.28
C GLU A 383 -3.69 44.50 -11.69
N GLN A 384 -2.95 43.98 -10.71
CA GLN A 384 -1.77 43.14 -10.97
C GLN A 384 -2.12 41.84 -11.70
N THR A 385 -3.29 41.26 -11.44
CA THR A 385 -3.77 40.04 -12.11
C THR A 385 -4.08 40.30 -13.57
N LEU A 386 -4.82 41.38 -13.87
CA LEU A 386 -5.12 41.79 -15.24
C LEU A 386 -3.85 42.13 -16.03
N PHE A 387 -2.86 42.73 -15.36
CA PHE A 387 -1.54 42.95 -15.94
C PHE A 387 -0.87 41.63 -16.32
N TYR A 388 -0.82 40.63 -15.43
CA TYR A 388 -0.18 39.36 -15.77
C TYR A 388 -0.94 38.55 -16.83
N ILE A 389 -2.27 38.55 -16.82
CA ILE A 389 -3.04 37.77 -17.81
C ILE A 389 -3.03 38.44 -19.19
N ARG A 390 -2.97 39.78 -19.26
CA ARG A 390 -3.15 40.53 -20.51
C ARG A 390 -2.12 41.62 -20.75
N GLY A 391 -1.91 42.52 -19.79
CA GLY A 391 -1.12 43.74 -20.01
C GLY A 391 0.35 43.48 -20.34
N ILE A 392 0.96 42.49 -19.69
CA ILE A 392 2.37 42.11 -19.93
C ILE A 392 2.64 41.67 -21.37
N PHE A 393 1.64 41.09 -22.05
CA PHE A 393 1.76 40.67 -23.45
C PHE A 393 1.54 41.82 -24.44
N LYS A 394 0.92 42.92 -23.98
CA LYS A 394 0.73 44.14 -24.78
C LYS A 394 1.87 45.14 -24.65
N GLY A 395 2.75 44.94 -23.67
CA GLY A 395 3.81 45.89 -23.34
C GLY A 395 3.32 47.05 -22.47
N ASP A 396 2.20 46.87 -21.75
CA ASP A 396 1.71 47.85 -20.78
C ASP A 396 2.77 48.07 -19.67
N GLU A 397 2.76 49.24 -19.04
CA GLU A 397 3.66 49.53 -17.91
C GLU A 397 3.28 48.71 -16.67
N HIS A 398 4.28 48.34 -15.86
CA HIS A 398 4.02 47.54 -14.66
C HIS A 398 3.30 48.39 -13.59
N PRO A 399 2.13 47.97 -13.07
CA PRO A 399 1.28 48.81 -12.21
C PRO A 399 1.93 49.18 -10.87
N PHE A 400 2.82 48.32 -10.37
CA PHE A 400 3.53 48.54 -9.11
C PHE A 400 5.04 48.51 -9.32
N GLU A 401 5.70 49.67 -9.17
CA GLU A 401 7.16 49.74 -9.20
C GLU A 401 7.76 49.07 -7.96
N LYS A 402 8.84 48.30 -8.16
CA LYS A 402 9.63 47.68 -7.08
C LYS A 402 10.66 48.68 -6.56
N THR A 403 10.59 48.98 -5.28
CA THR A 403 11.56 49.84 -4.58
C THR A 403 12.22 49.06 -3.44
N LYS A 404 13.28 49.62 -2.86
CA LYS A 404 13.99 48.98 -1.73
C LYS A 404 13.05 48.77 -0.53
N ASP A 405 12.14 49.70 -0.30
CA ASP A 405 11.19 49.67 0.82
C ASP A 405 9.89 48.91 0.48
N ARG A 406 9.64 48.63 -0.81
CA ARG A 406 8.51 47.86 -1.32
C ARG A 406 8.99 46.86 -2.38
N LYS A 407 9.58 45.76 -1.90
CA LYS A 407 10.17 44.69 -2.74
C LYS A 407 9.11 43.80 -3.43
N LEU A 408 7.89 43.74 -2.87
CA LEU A 408 6.83 42.82 -3.28
C LEU A 408 5.63 43.55 -3.89
N ASN A 409 5.02 42.96 -4.93
CA ASN A 409 3.73 43.40 -5.44
C ASN A 409 2.56 42.79 -4.62
N PRO A 410 1.31 43.27 -4.79
CA PRO A 410 0.17 42.80 -4.01
C PRO A 410 -0.09 41.29 -4.10
N LEU A 411 0.02 40.69 -5.30
CA LEU A 411 -0.13 39.24 -5.47
C LEU A 411 0.97 38.46 -4.77
N GLN A 412 2.22 38.91 -4.87
CA GLN A 412 3.36 38.31 -4.18
C GLN A 412 3.18 38.41 -2.66
N GLN A 413 2.72 39.55 -2.12
CA GLN A 413 2.43 39.68 -0.69
C GLN A 413 1.37 38.66 -0.23
N MET A 414 0.29 38.49 -1.00
CA MET A 414 -0.72 37.46 -0.70
C MET A 414 -0.11 36.05 -0.72
N THR A 415 0.68 35.73 -1.74
CA THR A 415 1.36 34.44 -1.86
C THR A 415 2.31 34.19 -0.69
N TYR A 416 3.17 35.14 -0.35
CA TYR A 416 4.08 35.02 0.80
C TYR A 416 3.33 34.90 2.11
N PHE A 417 2.23 35.64 2.30
CA PHE A 417 1.40 35.53 3.49
C PHE A 417 0.83 34.12 3.63
N GLY A 418 0.25 33.56 2.57
CA GLY A 418 -0.28 32.19 2.57
C GLY A 418 0.80 31.13 2.76
N ILE A 419 1.94 31.26 2.08
CA ILE A 419 3.06 30.32 2.22
C ILE A 419 3.61 30.35 3.66
N LEU A 420 3.92 31.52 4.20
CA LEU A 420 4.61 31.63 5.49
C LEU A 420 3.70 31.35 6.70
N ASN A 421 2.40 31.65 6.61
CA ASN A 421 1.50 31.52 7.75
C ASN A 421 0.57 30.30 7.68
N VAL A 422 0.43 29.66 6.51
CA VAL A 422 -0.47 28.51 6.34
C VAL A 422 0.30 27.30 5.82
N LEU A 423 0.84 27.37 4.61
CA LEU A 423 1.40 26.17 3.95
C LEU A 423 2.68 25.67 4.60
N LEU A 424 3.65 26.56 4.88
CA LEU A 424 4.92 26.18 5.50
C LEU A 424 4.71 25.68 6.94
N PRO A 425 3.95 26.36 7.83
CA PRO A 425 3.67 25.82 9.15
C PRO A 425 2.94 24.48 9.09
N LEU A 426 1.94 24.32 8.21
CA LEU A 426 1.24 23.06 8.04
C LEU A 426 2.19 21.94 7.61
N GLN A 427 3.06 22.20 6.63
CA GLN A 427 4.06 21.25 6.15
C GLN A 427 5.07 20.88 7.25
N VAL A 428 5.51 21.84 8.06
CA VAL A 428 6.43 21.59 9.18
C VAL A 428 5.75 20.77 10.27
N VAL A 429 4.52 21.12 10.66
CA VAL A 429 3.77 20.39 11.69
C VAL A 429 3.48 18.96 11.24
N THR A 430 2.95 18.78 10.03
CA THR A 430 2.68 17.44 9.49
C THR A 430 3.95 16.61 9.34
N GLY A 431 5.07 17.21 8.88
CA GLY A 431 6.36 16.54 8.82
C GLY A 431 6.90 16.12 10.20
N ILE A 432 6.79 16.98 11.21
CA ILE A 432 7.19 16.67 12.60
C ILE A 432 6.31 15.55 13.17
N LEU A 433 5.00 15.59 12.94
CA LEU A 433 4.08 14.55 13.38
C LEU A 433 4.43 13.20 12.76
N MET A 434 4.61 13.15 11.43
CA MET A 434 5.01 11.91 10.74
C MET A 434 6.37 11.39 11.24
N TRP A 435 7.35 12.27 11.40
CA TRP A 435 8.66 11.90 11.96
C TRP A 435 8.56 11.40 13.41
N GLY A 436 7.67 11.99 14.20
CA GLY A 436 7.41 11.62 15.59
C GLY A 436 6.79 10.24 15.73
N VAL A 437 5.78 9.91 14.91
CA VAL A 437 5.15 8.58 14.89
C VAL A 437 6.16 7.47 14.59
N GLN A 438 7.09 7.72 13.66
CA GLN A 438 8.14 6.78 13.31
C GLN A 438 9.26 6.67 14.37
N ARG A 439 9.43 7.69 15.22
CA ARG A 439 10.49 7.67 16.23
C ARG A 439 10.01 7.18 17.59
N TRP A 440 8.75 7.42 17.91
CA TRP A 440 8.12 7.11 19.20
C TRP A 440 6.73 6.50 18.99
N PRO A 441 6.65 5.27 18.44
CA PRO A 441 5.38 4.61 18.14
C PRO A 441 4.49 4.48 19.39
N ASP A 442 5.06 4.15 20.55
CA ASP A 442 4.31 4.02 21.81
C ASP A 442 3.65 5.33 22.27
N VAL A 443 4.28 6.46 21.98
CA VAL A 443 3.74 7.78 22.34
C VAL A 443 2.61 8.14 21.39
N ALA A 444 2.78 7.86 20.09
CA ALA A 444 1.74 8.06 19.10
C ALA A 444 0.49 7.25 19.42
N ALA A 445 0.64 5.94 19.69
CA ALA A 445 -0.47 5.05 20.04
C ALA A 445 -1.25 5.51 21.28
N ARG A 446 -0.61 6.18 22.24
CA ARG A 446 -1.28 6.75 23.43
C ARG A 446 -2.04 8.04 23.15
N LEU A 447 -1.66 8.77 22.11
CA LEU A 447 -2.25 10.07 21.77
C LEU A 447 -3.44 9.95 20.81
N GLY A 448 -3.68 8.75 20.26
CA GLY A 448 -4.72 8.49 19.28
C GLY A 448 -4.17 8.59 17.87
#